data_AF-W1PYW9-F1
#
_entry.id   AF-W1PYW9-F1
#
_cell.length_a   1.000
_cell.length_b   1.000
_cell.length_c   1.000
_cell.angle_alpha   90.00
_cell.angle_beta   90.00
_cell.angle_gamma   90.00
#
_symmetry.space_group_name_H-M   'P 1'
#
loop_
_entity.id
_entity.type
_entity.pdbx_description
1 polymer ?
#
loop_
_entity_poly.entity_id
_entity_poly.type
_entity_poly.pdbx_seq_one_letter_code
_entity_poly.pdbx_strand_id
1 'polypeptide(L)'
;MRFMVSVVAAEEEEGIFSSATTPPELVVLPLHASVGDLRAKAERILCNTYYLMEGFVEQDLIWPQGLEVSEVELLFHVAQLGMGMGVWVRGKRGESGAASLRYEGGAEEWRMECECGARDDDGERMVASDLCEVWQHTWCLGIPDAEEVAHLCFCDRCASALLQPLIV
;
A
#
# COMPACT_ATOMS: atom_id res chain seq x y z
N MET A 1 -23.57 -1.53 11.99
CA MET A 1 -22.19 -1.55 12.54
C MET A 1 -21.21 -1.15 11.46
N ARG A 2 -20.15 -0.44 11.85
CA ARG A 2 -19.08 0.02 10.96
C ARG A 2 -17.77 -0.53 11.51
N PHE A 3 -17.02 -1.28 10.71
CA PHE A 3 -15.73 -1.84 11.06
C PHE A 3 -14.67 -1.37 10.07
N MET A 4 -13.51 -0.97 10.58
CA MET A 4 -12.31 -0.78 9.76
C MET A 4 -11.60 -2.12 9.66
N VAL A 5 -11.38 -2.59 8.43
CA VAL A 5 -10.73 -3.87 8.16
C VAL A 5 -9.39 -3.60 7.50
N SER A 6 -8.31 -4.05 8.14
CA SER A 6 -6.95 -3.93 7.62
C SER A 6 -6.38 -5.30 7.28
N VAL A 7 -5.66 -5.42 6.17
CA VAL A 7 -4.99 -6.67 5.80
C VAL A 7 -3.62 -6.74 6.49
N VAL A 8 -3.25 -7.91 6.99
CA VAL A 8 -1.90 -8.20 7.51
C VAL A 8 -1.15 -8.99 6.46
N ALA A 9 0.05 -8.51 6.09
CA ALA A 9 0.93 -9.24 5.19
C ALA A 9 1.38 -10.56 5.83
N ALA A 10 1.52 -11.61 5.04
CA ALA A 10 2.15 -12.85 5.50
C ALA A 10 3.65 -12.59 5.78
N GLU A 11 4.20 -13.21 6.82
CA GLU A 11 5.59 -13.03 7.29
C GLU A 11 6.66 -13.44 6.25
N GLU A 12 6.28 -14.04 5.13
CA GLU A 12 7.20 -14.52 4.08
C GLU A 12 7.70 -13.42 3.12
N GLU A 13 7.28 -12.16 3.29
CA GLU A 13 7.69 -11.02 2.44
C GLU A 13 8.61 -10.03 3.16
N GLU A 14 9.49 -10.50 4.04
CA GLU A 14 10.60 -9.69 4.57
C GLU A 14 11.75 -9.61 3.56
N GLY A 15 11.56 -8.79 2.54
CA GLY A 15 12.59 -8.49 1.56
C GLY A 15 12.25 -7.22 0.80
N ILE A 16 12.88 -6.12 1.23
CA ILE A 16 13.08 -4.86 0.48
C ILE A 16 11.87 -3.90 0.53
N PHE A 17 11.99 -2.93 1.46
CA PHE A 17 11.24 -1.67 1.59
C PHE A 17 9.70 -1.76 1.59
N SER A 18 9.14 -1.74 2.82
CA SER A 18 7.75 -1.39 3.16
C SER A 18 6.70 -2.03 2.25
N SER A 19 6.38 -3.30 2.51
CA SER A 19 5.16 -3.95 2.04
C SER A 19 3.92 -3.21 2.58
N ALA A 20 3.55 -2.11 1.90
CA ALA A 20 2.33 -1.39 2.23
C ALA A 20 1.16 -2.33 1.90
N THR A 21 0.46 -2.78 2.94
CA THR A 21 -0.79 -3.51 2.77
C THR A 21 -1.83 -2.58 2.15
N THR A 22 -2.86 -3.17 1.54
CA THR A 22 -4.00 -2.40 1.01
C THR A 22 -4.54 -1.44 2.06
N PRO A 23 -4.95 -0.21 1.68
CA PRO A 23 -5.58 0.72 2.60
C PRO A 23 -6.70 0.06 3.43
N PRO A 24 -6.92 0.49 4.69
CA PRO A 24 -8.00 -0.05 5.50
C PRO A 24 -9.38 0.18 4.87
N GLU A 25 -10.18 -0.89 4.80
CA GLU A 25 -11.51 -0.89 4.17
C GLU A 25 -12.62 -0.71 5.20
N LEU A 26 -13.63 0.10 4.86
CA LEU A 26 -14.80 0.30 5.71
C LEU A 26 -15.88 -0.75 5.42
N VAL A 27 -16.09 -1.66 6.37
CA VAL A 27 -17.15 -2.66 6.30
C VAL A 27 -18.38 -2.21 7.09
N VAL A 28 -19.51 -2.08 6.39
CA VAL A 28 -20.80 -1.70 6.99
C VAL A 28 -21.77 -2.88 6.96
N LEU A 29 -22.28 -3.25 8.13
CA LEU A 29 -23.18 -4.39 8.33
C LEU A 29 -24.40 -4.04 9.20
N PRO A 30 -25.51 -4.79 9.15
CA PRO A 30 -26.62 -4.67 10.09
C PRO A 30 -26.22 -4.88 11.56
N LEU A 31 -27.09 -4.52 12.50
CA LEU A 31 -26.86 -4.72 13.95
C LEU A 31 -26.92 -6.20 14.36
N HIS A 32 -27.68 -7.01 13.63
CA HIS A 32 -27.86 -8.44 13.87
C HIS A 32 -26.86 -9.30 13.09
N ALA A 33 -25.86 -8.68 12.45
CA ALA A 33 -24.81 -9.41 11.76
C ALA A 33 -23.90 -10.12 12.78
N SER A 34 -23.45 -11.32 12.41
CA SER A 34 -22.49 -12.11 13.18
C SER A 34 -21.04 -11.76 12.83
N VAL A 35 -20.09 -12.32 13.58
CA VAL A 35 -18.67 -12.30 13.22
C VAL A 35 -18.42 -13.00 11.89
N GLY A 36 -19.11 -14.12 11.62
CA GLY A 36 -19.04 -14.79 10.32
C GLY A 36 -19.50 -13.90 9.15
N ASP A 37 -20.54 -13.07 9.36
CA ASP A 37 -20.97 -12.08 8.36
C ASP A 37 -19.91 -11.02 8.10
N LEU A 38 -19.16 -10.60 9.14
CA LEU A 38 -18.03 -9.69 9.01
C LEU A 38 -16.90 -10.29 8.18
N ARG A 39 -16.53 -11.54 8.44
CA ARG A 39 -15.51 -12.25 7.66
C ARG A 39 -15.88 -12.35 6.19
N ALA A 40 -17.07 -12.87 5.89
CA ALA A 40 -17.54 -13.01 4.52
C ALA A 40 -17.64 -11.66 3.79
N LYS A 41 -18.04 -10.59 4.50
CA LYS A 41 -18.13 -9.26 3.91
C LYS A 41 -16.76 -8.62 3.67
N ALA A 42 -15.81 -8.83 4.59
CA ALA A 42 -14.43 -8.37 4.48
C ALA A 42 -13.73 -9.02 3.28
N GLU A 43 -13.78 -10.34 3.17
CA GLU A 43 -13.22 -11.09 2.02
C GLU A 43 -13.77 -10.54 0.71
N ARG A 44 -15.10 -10.43 0.60
CA ARG A 44 -15.74 -9.93 -0.63
C ARG A 44 -15.35 -8.49 -0.97
N ILE A 45 -15.23 -7.61 0.02
CA ILE A 45 -14.82 -6.22 -0.24
C ILE A 45 -13.39 -6.20 -0.78
N LEU A 46 -12.48 -6.95 -0.15
CA LEU A 46 -11.09 -7.01 -0.59
C LEU A 46 -11.00 -7.52 -2.03
N CYS A 47 -11.63 -8.65 -2.34
CA CYS A 47 -11.66 -9.23 -3.69
C CYS A 47 -12.30 -8.32 -4.75
N ASN A 48 -13.31 -7.54 -4.38
CA ASN A 48 -14.03 -6.67 -5.32
C ASN A 48 -13.36 -5.31 -5.53
N THR A 49 -12.65 -4.80 -4.52
CA THR A 49 -12.01 -3.48 -4.56
C THR A 49 -10.61 -3.58 -5.17
N TYR A 50 -9.83 -4.58 -4.77
CA TYR A 50 -8.44 -4.71 -5.16
C TYR A 50 -8.29 -5.87 -6.14
N TYR A 51 -7.90 -5.57 -7.38
CA TYR A 51 -7.52 -6.61 -8.35
C TYR A 51 -6.44 -7.54 -7.79
N LEU A 52 -5.51 -6.95 -7.02
CA LEU A 52 -4.51 -7.68 -6.27
C LEU A 52 -5.14 -8.80 -5.44
N MET A 53 -6.28 -8.58 -4.79
CA MET A 53 -6.92 -9.51 -3.89
C MET A 53 -7.87 -10.50 -4.59
N GLU A 54 -7.80 -10.65 -5.92
CA GLU A 54 -8.59 -11.65 -6.64
C GLU A 54 -8.32 -13.06 -6.09
N GLY A 55 -9.40 -13.78 -5.75
CA GLY A 55 -9.31 -15.10 -5.15
C GLY A 55 -8.74 -15.12 -3.72
N PHE A 56 -8.67 -13.97 -3.04
CA PHE A 56 -8.32 -13.94 -1.63
C PHE A 56 -9.33 -14.73 -0.80
N VAL A 57 -8.81 -15.57 0.10
CA VAL A 57 -9.60 -16.35 1.05
C VAL A 57 -9.16 -16.01 2.45
N GLU A 58 -10.10 -15.53 3.27
CA GLU A 58 -9.85 -15.23 4.67
C GLU A 58 -9.53 -16.50 5.47
N GLN A 59 -8.57 -16.40 6.39
CA GLN A 59 -8.16 -17.51 7.25
C GLN A 59 -8.28 -17.16 8.72
N ASP A 60 -7.94 -15.92 9.06
CA ASP A 60 -7.87 -15.49 10.45
C ASP A 60 -8.32 -14.03 10.58
N LEU A 61 -9.16 -13.78 11.59
CA LEU A 61 -9.70 -12.47 11.95
C LEU A 61 -9.17 -12.10 13.32
N ILE A 62 -8.23 -11.18 13.33
CA ILE A 62 -7.51 -10.76 14.52
C ILE A 62 -8.23 -9.55 15.12
N TRP A 63 -8.66 -9.71 16.36
CA TRP A 63 -9.29 -8.64 17.13
C TRP A 63 -8.25 -7.81 17.90
N PRO A 64 -8.59 -6.56 18.23
CA PRO A 64 -7.81 -5.77 19.18
C PRO A 64 -7.54 -6.53 20.47
N GLN A 65 -6.31 -6.41 20.99
CA GLN A 65 -5.88 -7.05 22.23
C GLN A 65 -5.93 -8.59 22.23
N GLY A 66 -6.03 -9.24 21.06
CA GLY A 66 -5.97 -10.70 20.94
C GLY A 66 -7.23 -11.40 21.47
N LEU A 67 -8.40 -10.76 21.36
CA LEU A 67 -9.66 -11.35 21.78
C LEU A 67 -10.08 -12.50 20.86
N GLU A 68 -10.46 -13.61 21.47
CA GLU A 68 -11.11 -14.73 20.79
C GLU A 68 -12.62 -14.53 20.80
N VAL A 69 -13.22 -14.37 19.63
CA VAL A 69 -14.66 -14.17 19.46
C VAL A 69 -15.23 -15.29 18.59
N SER A 70 -16.35 -15.87 19.00
CA SER A 70 -17.02 -16.91 18.22
C SER A 70 -17.62 -16.36 16.93
N GLU A 71 -17.56 -17.15 15.86
CA GLU A 71 -18.19 -16.86 14.56
C GLU A 71 -19.68 -16.47 14.66
N VAL A 72 -20.41 -17.09 15.59
CA VAL A 72 -21.85 -16.88 15.75
C VAL A 72 -22.17 -15.67 16.64
N GLU A 73 -21.16 -15.06 17.26
CA GLU A 73 -21.36 -13.91 18.13
C GLU A 73 -21.86 -12.72 17.33
N LEU A 74 -22.81 -11.97 17.89
CA LEU A 74 -23.35 -10.79 17.22
C LEU A 74 -22.39 -9.62 17.35
N LEU A 75 -22.14 -8.91 16.25
CA LEU A 75 -21.26 -7.74 16.22
C LEU A 75 -21.72 -6.63 17.19
N PHE A 76 -23.02 -6.58 17.49
CA PHE A 76 -23.55 -5.67 18.50
C PHE A 76 -23.04 -5.99 19.91
N HIS A 77 -22.95 -7.26 20.30
CA HIS A 77 -22.38 -7.64 21.60
C HIS A 77 -20.88 -7.33 21.65
N VAL A 78 -20.16 -7.60 20.55
CA VAL A 78 -18.73 -7.28 20.45
C VAL A 78 -18.49 -5.78 20.65
N ALA A 79 -19.31 -4.93 20.05
CA ALA A 79 -19.19 -3.48 20.21
C ALA A 79 -19.50 -2.99 21.63
N GLN A 80 -20.34 -3.71 22.40
CA GLN A 80 -20.62 -3.37 23.80
C GLN A 80 -19.43 -3.64 24.73
N LEU A 81 -18.45 -4.43 24.30
CA LEU A 81 -17.22 -4.66 25.06
C LEU A 81 -16.31 -3.42 25.11
N GLY A 82 -16.70 -2.31 24.47
CA GLY A 82 -15.95 -1.05 24.49
C GLY A 82 -14.68 -1.09 23.64
N MET A 83 -14.57 -2.06 22.74
CA MET A 83 -13.40 -2.24 21.89
C MET A 83 -13.47 -1.33 20.66
N GLY A 84 -12.29 -0.96 20.15
CA GLY A 84 -12.20 -0.26 18.88
C GLY A 84 -12.82 -1.10 17.76
N MET A 85 -13.50 -0.44 16.81
CA MET A 85 -14.15 -1.09 15.67
C MET A 85 -13.16 -1.45 14.55
N GLY A 86 -11.89 -1.68 14.89
CA GLY A 86 -10.84 -2.05 13.95
C GLY A 86 -10.53 -3.54 14.09
N VAL A 87 -10.45 -4.25 12.97
CA VAL A 87 -10.07 -5.67 12.92
C VAL A 87 -9.02 -5.87 11.84
N TRP A 88 -8.20 -6.89 12.02
CA TRP A 88 -7.19 -7.27 11.05
C TRP A 88 -7.56 -8.61 10.43
N VAL A 89 -7.37 -8.73 9.13
CA VAL A 89 -7.65 -9.94 8.38
C VAL A 89 -6.34 -10.49 7.83
N ARG A 90 -6.12 -11.77 8.08
CA ARG A 90 -5.04 -12.55 7.47
C ARG A 90 -5.68 -13.62 6.59
N GLY A 91 -5.14 -13.81 5.41
CA GLY A 91 -5.65 -14.79 4.47
C GLY A 91 -4.64 -15.18 3.41
N LYS A 92 -5.02 -16.16 2.59
CA LYS A 92 -4.22 -16.57 1.44
C LYS A 92 -4.73 -15.90 0.20
N ARG A 93 -3.80 -15.44 -0.61
CA ARG A 93 -4.08 -14.83 -1.90
C ARG A 93 -4.23 -15.93 -2.97
N GLY A 94 -5.09 -15.68 -3.96
CA GLY A 94 -5.18 -16.57 -5.12
C GLY A 94 -3.90 -16.57 -5.94
N GLU A 95 -3.65 -17.67 -6.67
CA GLU A 95 -2.45 -17.86 -7.51
C GLU A 95 -2.32 -16.82 -8.64
N SER A 96 -3.41 -16.14 -9.01
CA SER A 96 -3.43 -15.06 -10.01
C SER A 96 -2.99 -13.69 -9.48
N GLY A 97 -2.63 -13.62 -8.20
CA GLY A 97 -2.24 -12.39 -7.57
C GLY A 97 -0.86 -11.90 -8.01
N ALA A 98 -0.76 -11.28 -9.20
CA ALA A 98 0.50 -10.74 -9.70
C ALA A 98 1.07 -9.71 -8.70
N ALA A 99 2.19 -10.04 -8.05
CA ALA A 99 2.92 -9.14 -7.15
C ALA A 99 3.34 -7.84 -7.87
N SER A 100 3.39 -7.88 -9.20
CA SER A 100 3.65 -6.76 -10.09
C SER A 100 2.55 -5.71 -10.19
N LEU A 101 1.35 -5.95 -9.64
CA LEU A 101 0.23 -5.01 -9.67
C LEU A 101 -0.04 -4.39 -8.29
N ARG A 102 0.97 -4.43 -7.41
CA ARG A 102 0.88 -3.87 -6.05
C ARG A 102 0.91 -2.34 -6.05
N TYR A 103 1.59 -1.76 -7.03
CA TYR A 103 1.83 -0.32 -7.13
C TYR A 103 1.46 0.15 -8.54
N GLU A 104 1.07 1.41 -8.67
CA GLU A 104 0.72 2.00 -9.99
C GLU A 104 1.95 1.97 -10.91
N GLY A 105 3.16 2.01 -10.33
CA GLY A 105 4.43 1.80 -11.03
C GLY A 105 4.75 0.39 -11.55
N GLY A 106 3.87 -0.60 -11.35
CA GLY A 106 4.03 -1.94 -11.94
C GLY A 106 5.07 -2.84 -11.26
N ALA A 107 5.61 -3.80 -12.02
CA ALA A 107 6.55 -4.82 -11.51
C ALA A 107 7.98 -4.31 -11.33
N GLU A 108 8.27 -3.16 -11.94
CA GLU A 108 9.63 -2.67 -12.07
C GLU A 108 10.04 -1.96 -10.79
N GLU A 109 11.22 -2.27 -10.29
CA GLU A 109 11.77 -1.69 -9.06
C GLU A 109 12.44 -0.35 -9.41
N TRP A 110 11.64 0.63 -9.83
CA TRP A 110 12.12 1.98 -10.07
C TRP A 110 11.82 2.83 -8.83
N ARG A 111 12.87 3.47 -8.30
CA ARG A 111 12.79 4.23 -7.04
C ARG A 111 12.41 5.67 -7.35
N MET A 112 11.24 6.11 -6.90
CA MET A 112 10.89 7.54 -6.93
C MET A 112 11.29 8.21 -5.60
N GLU A 113 11.95 9.37 -5.70
CA GLU A 113 12.16 10.27 -4.57
C GLU A 113 12.23 11.71 -5.08
N CYS A 114 11.07 12.35 -5.23
CA CYS A 114 10.97 13.73 -5.67
C CYS A 114 10.91 14.69 -4.47
N GLU A 115 11.42 15.92 -4.63
CA GLU A 115 11.38 16.94 -3.56
C GLU A 115 9.96 17.37 -3.17
N CYS A 116 8.99 17.20 -4.07
CA CYS A 116 7.56 17.43 -3.79
C CYS A 116 6.96 16.40 -2.81
N GLY A 117 7.68 15.31 -2.53
CA GLY A 117 7.26 14.23 -1.64
C GLY A 117 6.62 13.04 -2.35
N ALA A 118 6.52 13.06 -3.68
CA ALA A 118 6.04 11.93 -4.47
C ALA A 118 6.97 10.71 -4.30
N ARG A 119 6.36 9.52 -4.24
CA ARG A 119 7.02 8.22 -4.02
C ARG A 119 6.58 7.13 -5.02
N ASP A 120 5.65 7.43 -5.91
CA ASP A 120 5.17 6.56 -6.99
C ASP A 120 4.70 7.43 -8.18
N ASP A 121 4.57 6.86 -9.37
CA ASP A 121 4.17 7.57 -10.60
C ASP A 121 2.79 8.21 -10.40
N ASP A 122 2.72 9.54 -10.43
CA ASP A 122 1.45 10.28 -10.42
C ASP A 122 0.97 10.65 -11.83
N GLY A 123 1.66 10.17 -12.86
CA GLY A 123 1.39 10.44 -14.27
C GLY A 123 2.03 11.72 -14.80
N GLU A 124 2.79 12.46 -13.98
CA GLU A 124 3.59 13.58 -14.45
C GLU A 124 4.87 13.11 -15.18
N ARG A 125 5.45 13.99 -16.01
CA ARG A 125 6.66 13.66 -16.75
C ARG A 125 7.84 13.50 -15.79
N MET A 126 8.55 12.38 -15.93
CA MET A 126 9.69 12.06 -15.07
C MET A 126 10.99 11.78 -15.83
N VAL A 127 12.08 11.83 -15.09
CA VAL A 127 13.43 11.46 -15.52
C VAL A 127 14.18 10.73 -14.40
N ALA A 128 14.96 9.73 -14.76
CA ALA A 128 15.88 9.05 -13.85
C ALA A 128 17.22 9.77 -13.75
N SER A 129 17.74 9.89 -12.53
CA SER A 129 19.11 10.37 -12.29
C SER A 129 20.14 9.37 -12.80
N ASP A 130 21.09 9.79 -13.64
CA ASP A 130 22.14 8.93 -14.22
C ASP A 130 23.13 8.37 -13.18
N LEU A 131 23.15 8.90 -11.96
CA LEU A 131 24.07 8.46 -10.91
C LEU A 131 23.43 7.48 -9.91
N CYS A 132 22.18 7.70 -9.52
CA CYS A 132 21.52 6.93 -8.45
C CYS A 132 20.23 6.25 -8.90
N GLU A 133 19.84 6.42 -10.17
CA GLU A 133 18.66 5.82 -10.80
C GLU A 133 17.32 6.18 -10.13
N VAL A 134 17.33 7.19 -9.25
CA VAL A 134 16.12 7.74 -8.64
C VAL A 134 15.36 8.58 -9.65
N TRP A 135 14.05 8.37 -9.72
CA TRP A 135 13.11 9.10 -10.57
C TRP A 135 12.55 10.34 -9.87
N GLN A 136 12.46 11.43 -10.63
CA GLN A 136 11.94 12.72 -10.19
C GLN A 136 11.14 13.38 -11.30
N HIS A 137 10.21 14.25 -10.94
CA HIS A 137 9.47 15.07 -11.90
C HIS A 137 10.41 16.01 -12.64
N THR A 138 10.32 16.08 -13.96
CA THR A 138 11.12 17.03 -14.75
C THR A 138 10.85 18.46 -14.31
N TRP A 139 9.59 18.77 -13.98
CA TRP A 139 9.18 20.08 -13.49
C TRP A 139 9.83 20.45 -12.14
N CYS A 140 9.92 19.51 -11.19
CA CYS A 140 10.61 19.73 -9.91
C CYS A 140 12.11 19.97 -10.10
N LEU A 141 12.71 19.41 -11.16
CA LEU A 141 14.08 19.71 -11.57
C LEU A 141 14.21 21.00 -12.40
N GLY A 142 13.11 21.74 -12.60
CA GLY A 142 13.09 22.96 -13.40
C GLY A 142 13.19 22.72 -14.91
N ILE A 143 12.93 21.50 -15.40
CA ILE A 143 12.90 21.12 -16.82
C ILE A 143 11.43 21.14 -17.30
N PRO A 144 11.02 22.13 -18.12
CA PRO A 144 9.66 22.22 -18.65
C PRO A 144 9.32 21.08 -19.63
N ASP A 145 8.04 20.79 -19.81
CA ASP A 145 7.58 19.73 -20.73
C ASP A 145 7.98 19.95 -22.20
N ALA A 146 8.11 21.22 -22.59
CA ALA A 146 8.54 21.59 -23.95
C ALA A 146 10.06 21.41 -24.18
N GLU A 147 10.83 21.21 -23.11
CA GLU A 147 12.28 21.06 -23.17
C GLU A 147 12.67 19.57 -23.15
N GLU A 148 13.59 19.20 -24.04
CA GLU A 148 14.19 17.86 -24.01
C GLU A 148 15.07 17.72 -22.76
N VAL A 149 15.01 16.55 -22.12
CA VAL A 149 15.91 16.23 -21.02
C VAL A 149 17.34 16.20 -21.57
N ALA A 150 18.26 16.86 -20.87
CA ALA A 150 19.68 16.84 -21.22
C ALA A 150 20.23 15.40 -21.25
N HIS A 151 21.31 15.19 -22.01
CA HIS A 151 21.95 13.87 -22.12
C HIS A 151 22.43 13.28 -20.78
N LEU A 152 22.65 14.13 -19.78
CA LEU A 152 22.93 13.74 -18.40
C LEU A 152 21.99 14.51 -17.47
N CYS A 153 21.30 13.79 -16.59
CA CYS A 153 20.41 14.30 -15.58
C CYS A 153 20.82 13.78 -14.20
N PHE A 154 20.87 14.66 -13.21
CA PHE A 154 21.21 14.30 -11.84
C PHE A 154 20.15 14.84 -10.89
N CYS A 155 19.77 14.05 -9.89
CA CYS A 155 18.97 14.58 -8.79
C CYS A 155 19.76 15.59 -7.95
N ASP A 156 19.07 16.45 -7.21
CA ASP A 156 19.72 17.51 -6.40
C ASP A 156 20.79 16.97 -5.44
N ARG A 157 20.57 15.76 -4.88
CA ARG A 157 21.54 15.10 -4.01
C ARG A 157 22.83 14.75 -4.77
N CYS A 158 22.68 14.15 -5.96
CA CYS A 158 23.81 13.78 -6.82
C CYS A 158 24.51 15.02 -7.37
N ALA A 159 23.76 16.03 -7.83
CA ALA A 159 24.31 17.30 -8.29
C ALA A 159 25.11 18.01 -7.19
N SER A 160 24.58 18.08 -5.96
CA SER A 160 25.27 18.69 -4.82
C SER A 160 26.54 17.94 -4.43
N ALA A 161 26.54 16.60 -4.53
CA ALA A 161 27.73 15.79 -4.26
C ALA A 161 28.85 16.01 -5.30
N LEU A 162 28.48 16.23 -6.57
CA LEU A 162 29.41 16.50 -7.66
C LEU A 162 29.97 17.93 -7.64
N LEU A 163 29.22 18.87 -7.06
CA LEU A 163 29.59 20.30 -6.94
C LEU A 163 30.43 20.63 -5.70
N GLN A 164 30.90 19.65 -4.93
CA GLN A 164 31.84 19.93 -3.84
C GLN A 164 33.11 20.58 -4.42
N PRO A 165 33.53 21.77 -3.94
CA PRO A 165 34.74 22.39 -4.45
C PRO A 165 35.92 21.46 -4.16
N LEU A 166 36.70 21.17 -5.20
CA LEU A 166 38.07 20.69 -5.03
C LEU A 166 38.76 21.70 -4.10
N ILE A 167 38.98 21.30 -2.85
CA ILE A 167 39.84 22.05 -1.93
C ILE A 167 41.25 21.87 -2.51
N VAL A 168 41.66 22.81 -3.36
CA VAL A 168 43.03 22.95 -3.87
C VAL A 168 43.81 23.83 -2.90
#